data_AF-A0A173W7C7-F1
#
_entry.id   AF-A0A173W7C7-F1
#
_cell.length_a   1.000
_cell.length_b   1.000
_cell.length_c   1.000
_cell.angle_alpha   90.00
_cell.angle_beta   90.00
_cell.angle_gamma   90.00
#
_symmetry.space_group_name_H-M   'P 1'
#
loop_
_entity.id
_entity.type
_entity.pdbx_description
1 polymer ?
#
loop_
_entity_poly.entity_id
_entity_poly.type
_entity_poly.pdbx_seq_one_letter_code
_entity_poly.pdbx_strand_id
1 'polypeptide(L)'
;MARTANVFARVEPEVKEQAEQVLDRLGIPMSNAVGMFLRQIVLQRGIPFEMKLPAYEEPVAYGSLTKEQFNAEIEKGMEDIKAGRVYSVDEVEAEMKREFGI
;
A
#
# COMPACT_ATOMS: atom_id res chain seq x y z
N MET A 1 -10.82 31.27 -26.80
CA MET A 1 -10.83 31.12 -25.32
C MET A 1 -9.77 30.09 -24.97
N ALA A 2 -8.81 30.42 -24.10
CA ALA A 2 -7.70 29.54 -23.79
C ALA A 2 -8.21 28.24 -23.12
N ARG A 3 -7.98 27.09 -23.77
CA ARG A 3 -8.49 25.76 -23.36
C ARG A 3 -7.56 25.05 -22.35
N THR A 4 -6.76 25.80 -21.60
CA THR A 4 -5.71 25.23 -20.74
C THR A 4 -5.51 26.09 -19.51
N ALA A 5 -5.48 25.45 -18.34
CA ALA A 5 -5.08 26.06 -17.07
C ALA A 5 -3.74 25.44 -16.62
N ASN A 6 -2.88 26.26 -16.02
CA ASN A 6 -1.60 25.79 -15.50
C ASN A 6 -1.77 25.25 -14.08
N VAL A 7 -1.12 24.12 -13.78
CA VAL A 7 -1.10 23.51 -12.45
C VAL A 7 0.33 23.55 -11.94
N PHE A 8 0.54 24.17 -10.78
CA PHE A 8 1.84 24.21 -10.10
C PHE A 8 1.74 23.43 -8.80
N ALA A 9 2.62 22.44 -8.63
CA ALA A 9 2.72 21.64 -7.42
C ALA A 9 4.17 21.65 -6.92
N ARG A 10 4.36 21.82 -5.60
CA ARG A 10 5.66 21.65 -4.97
C ARG A 10 5.80 20.17 -4.59
N VAL A 11 6.89 19.56 -5.03
CA VAL A 11 7.23 18.16 -4.77
C VAL A 11 8.69 18.09 -4.37
N GLU A 12 9.03 17.10 -3.55
CA GLU A 12 10.42 16.80 -3.22
C GLU A 12 11.18 16.32 -4.47
N PRO A 13 12.44 16.75 -4.68
CA PRO A 13 13.20 16.38 -5.87
C PRO A 13 13.32 14.87 -6.06
N GLU A 14 13.56 14.12 -4.97
CA GLU A 14 13.71 12.67 -4.99
C GLU A 14 12.41 11.96 -5.43
N VAL A 15 11.28 12.38 -4.87
CA VAL A 15 9.95 11.85 -5.24
C VAL A 15 9.63 12.15 -6.71
N LYS A 16 9.98 13.35 -7.19
CA LYS A 16 9.80 13.73 -8.59
C LYS A 16 10.61 12.80 -9.51
N GLU A 17 11.88 12.59 -9.22
CA GLU A 17 12.76 11.76 -10.04
C GLU A 17 12.28 10.30 -10.07
N GLN A 18 11.90 9.74 -8.93
CA GLN A 18 11.34 8.39 -8.86
C GLN A 18 10.05 8.26 -9.69
N ALA A 19 9.15 9.25 -9.58
CA ALA A 19 7.92 9.26 -10.36
C ALA A 19 8.20 9.36 -11.87
N GLU A 20 9.14 10.20 -12.30
CA GLU A 20 9.55 10.30 -13.71
C GLU A 20 10.08 8.96 -14.24
N GLN A 21 10.95 8.28 -13.49
CA GLN A 21 11.47 6.97 -13.90
C GLN A 21 10.37 5.91 -14.10
N VAL A 22 9.36 5.88 -13.23
CA VAL A 22 8.23 4.94 -13.36
C VAL A 22 7.37 5.30 -14.56
N LEU A 23 7.05 6.58 -14.72
CA LEU A 23 6.19 7.07 -15.80
C LEU A 23 6.86 6.92 -17.18
N ASP A 24 8.17 7.12 -17.29
CA ASP A 24 8.94 6.93 -18.51
C ASP A 24 8.92 5.47 -18.98
N ARG A 25 8.98 4.51 -18.06
CA ARG A 25 8.83 3.07 -18.39
C ARG A 25 7.44 2.75 -18.94
N LEU A 26 6.42 3.50 -18.53
CA LEU A 26 5.06 3.40 -19.04
C LEU A 26 4.85 4.20 -20.33
N GLY A 27 5.84 5.00 -20.77
CA GLY A 27 5.72 5.90 -21.92
C GLY A 27 4.78 7.08 -21.68
N ILE A 28 4.58 7.47 -20.43
CA ILE A 28 3.64 8.52 -20.02
C ILE A 28 4.44 9.72 -19.52
N PRO A 29 4.34 10.91 -20.13
CA PRO A 29 5.01 12.09 -19.58
C PRO A 29 4.31 12.57 -18.29
N MET A 30 5.08 13.18 -17.38
CA MET A 30 4.60 13.67 -16.09
C MET A 30 3.31 14.53 -16.18
N SER A 31 3.26 15.45 -17.14
CA SER A 31 2.09 16.32 -17.36
C SER A 31 0.83 15.53 -17.74
N ASN A 32 0.96 14.46 -18.52
CA ASN A 32 -0.16 13.59 -18.86
C ASN A 32 -0.63 12.80 -17.65
N ALA A 33 0.29 12.31 -16.80
CA ALA A 33 -0.05 11.62 -15.56
C ALA A 33 -0.87 12.51 -14.61
N VAL A 34 -0.45 13.77 -14.42
CA VAL A 34 -1.23 14.76 -13.64
C VAL A 34 -2.62 14.98 -14.26
N GLY A 35 -2.70 15.09 -15.58
CA GLY A 35 -3.99 15.22 -16.28
C GLY A 35 -4.89 13.98 -16.15
N MET A 36 -4.31 12.77 -16.12
CA MET A 36 -5.04 11.53 -15.86
C MET A 36 -5.57 11.47 -14.44
N PHE A 37 -4.75 11.86 -13.45
CA PHE A 37 -5.15 11.94 -12.06
C PHE A 37 -6.35 12.89 -11.85
N LEU A 38 -6.30 14.09 -12.42
CA LEU A 38 -7.42 15.04 -12.35
C LEU A 38 -8.69 14.49 -12.99
N ARG A 39 -8.59 13.78 -14.12
CA ARG A 39 -9.72 13.13 -14.77
C ARG A 39 -10.32 12.01 -13.90
N GLN A 40 -9.48 11.23 -13.23
CA GLN A 40 -9.95 10.19 -12.32
C GLN A 40 -10.69 10.77 -11.11
N ILE A 41 -10.22 11.90 -10.56
CA ILE A 41 -10.95 12.60 -9.50
C ILE A 41 -12.36 13.00 -9.95
N VAL A 42 -12.46 13.59 -11.15
CA VAL A 42 -13.75 14.02 -11.71
C VAL A 42 -14.67 12.82 -11.97
N LEU A 43 -14.13 11.74 -12.52
CA LEU A 43 -14.89 10.53 -12.84
C LEU A 43 -15.43 9.83 -11.59
N GLN A 44 -14.59 9.67 -10.58
CA GLN A 44 -14.92 8.93 -9.35
C GLN A 44 -15.60 9.80 -8.29
N ARG A 45 -15.64 11.14 -8.48
CA ARG A 45 -16.08 12.11 -7.46
C ARG A 45 -15.38 11.89 -6.12
N GLY A 46 -14.10 11.54 -6.16
CA GLY A 46 -13.30 11.15 -5.01
C GLY A 46 -11.81 11.07 -5.34
N ILE A 47 -10.99 10.70 -4.37
CA ILE A 47 -9.55 10.51 -4.59
C ILE A 47 -9.33 9.10 -5.18
N PRO A 48 -8.65 8.96 -6.32
CA PRO A 48 -8.54 7.71 -7.06
C PRO A 48 -7.43 6.78 -6.55
N PHE A 49 -7.26 6.74 -5.23
CA PHE A 49 -6.42 5.79 -4.52
C PHE A 49 -6.97 5.65 -3.10
N GLU A 50 -6.75 4.49 -2.49
CA GLU A 50 -7.22 4.24 -1.14
C GLU A 50 -6.41 5.08 -0.14
N MET A 51 -7.10 5.89 0.66
CA MET A 51 -6.47 6.64 1.75
C MET A 51 -6.35 5.72 2.98
N LYS A 52 -5.34 4.85 2.97
CA LYS A 52 -5.00 4.01 4.12
C LYS A 52 -3.81 4.63 4.85
N LEU A 53 -3.85 4.61 6.19
CA LEU A 53 -2.60 4.73 6.95
C LEU A 53 -1.71 3.54 6.55
N PRO A 54 -0.38 3.72 6.44
CA PRO A 54 0.51 2.58 6.24
C PRO A 54 0.12 1.52 7.26
N ALA A 55 -0.05 0.30 6.76
CA ALA A 55 -0.43 -0.86 7.55
C ALA A 55 0.70 -1.16 8.55
N TYR A 56 0.78 -0.40 9.62
CA TYR A 56 1.19 -0.94 10.90
C TYR A 56 -0.03 -1.73 11.35
N GLU A 57 -0.19 -2.93 10.79
CA GLU A 57 -1.14 -3.91 11.31
C GLU A 57 -0.69 -4.21 12.73
N GLU A 58 -1.27 -3.50 13.70
CA GLU A 58 -1.15 -3.91 15.10
C GLU A 58 -1.45 -5.41 15.16
N PRO A 59 -0.56 -6.23 15.76
CA PRO A 59 -0.77 -7.66 15.84
C PRO A 59 -2.16 -7.95 16.37
N VAL A 60 -2.98 -8.64 15.56
CA VAL A 60 -4.39 -8.88 15.88
C VAL A 60 -4.46 -9.63 17.20
N ALA A 61 -4.94 -8.97 18.25
CA ALA A 61 -5.11 -9.61 19.54
C ALA A 61 -6.20 -10.69 19.42
N TYR A 62 -5.93 -11.88 19.95
CA TYR A 62 -6.89 -13.00 19.96
C TYR A 62 -8.29 -12.59 20.48
N GLY A 63 -8.33 -11.63 21.41
CA GLY A 63 -9.58 -11.12 22.01
C GLY A 63 -10.48 -10.29 21.09
N SER A 64 -10.01 -9.85 19.93
CA SER A 64 -10.80 -9.02 18.99
C SER A 64 -11.36 -9.79 17.79
N LEU A 65 -11.08 -11.09 17.66
CA LEU A 65 -11.53 -11.90 16.53
C LEU A 65 -12.87 -12.59 16.83
N THR A 66 -13.77 -12.65 15.85
CA THR A 66 -14.92 -13.57 15.91
C THR A 66 -14.45 -15.01 15.69
N LYS A 67 -15.27 -15.99 16.08
CA LYS A 67 -14.94 -17.42 15.91
C LYS A 67 -14.69 -17.77 14.44
N GLU A 68 -15.42 -17.14 13.51
CA GLU A 68 -15.24 -17.36 12.08
C GLU A 68 -13.89 -16.82 11.59
N GLN A 69 -13.52 -15.61 12.03
CA GLN A 69 -12.24 -14.99 11.68
C GLN A 69 -11.06 -15.78 12.24
N PHE A 70 -11.16 -16.24 13.49
CA PHE A 70 -10.14 -17.09 14.10
C PHE A 70 -9.95 -18.39 13.32
N ASN A 71 -11.05 -19.09 12.98
CA ASN A 71 -10.96 -20.33 12.22
C ASN A 71 -10.31 -20.13 10.84
N ALA A 72 -10.61 -19.02 10.16
CA ALA A 72 -9.99 -18.68 8.88
C ALA A 72 -8.48 -18.41 8.99
N GLU A 73 -8.03 -17.70 10.03
CA GLU A 73 -6.59 -17.47 10.25
C GLU A 73 -5.84 -18.75 10.63
N ILE A 74 -6.46 -19.63 11.43
CA ILE A 74 -5.88 -20.95 11.76
C ILE A 74 -5.80 -21.85 10.52
N GLU A 75 -6.79 -21.79 9.63
CA GLU A 75 -6.77 -22.56 8.37
C GLU A 75 -5.61 -22.13 7.47
N LYS A 76 -5.36 -20.82 7.34
CA LYS A 76 -4.18 -20.31 6.63
C LYS A 76 -2.87 -20.81 7.24
N GLY A 77 -2.76 -20.78 8.58
CA GLY A 77 -1.59 -21.34 9.28
C GLY A 77 -1.39 -22.83 9.02
N MET A 78 -2.47 -23.62 8.95
CA MET A 78 -2.39 -25.04 8.58
C MET A 78 -1.94 -25.24 7.13
N GLU A 79 -2.33 -24.36 6.21
CA GLU A 79 -1.86 -24.39 4.82
C GLU A 79 -0.37 -24.03 4.71
N ASP A 80 0.09 -23.04 5.46
CA ASP A 80 1.50 -22.65 5.51
C ASP A 80 2.38 -23.78 6.05
N ILE A 81 1.94 -24.48 7.10
CA ILE A 81 2.62 -25.67 7.63
C ILE A 81 2.68 -26.78 6.57
N LYS A 82 1.58 -27.06 5.87
CA LYS A 82 1.54 -28.07 4.80
C LYS A 82 2.45 -27.71 3.62
N ALA A 83 2.58 -26.42 3.33
CA ALA A 83 3.44 -25.91 2.27
C ALA A 83 4.90 -25.72 2.69
N GLY A 84 5.27 -26.04 3.94
CA GLY A 84 6.62 -25.90 4.47
C GLY A 84 7.06 -24.46 4.71
N ARG A 85 6.14 -23.49 4.69
CA ARG A 85 6.38 -22.08 5.03
C ARG A 85 6.34 -21.91 6.55
N VAL A 86 7.30 -22.53 7.23
CA VAL A 86 7.44 -22.46 8.68
C VAL A 86 8.66 -21.61 9.04
N TYR A 87 8.52 -20.81 10.09
CA TYR A 87 9.58 -20.00 10.65
C TYR A 87 9.94 -20.52 12.03
N SER A 88 11.20 -20.39 12.42
CA SER A 88 11.61 -20.69 13.79
C SER A 88 11.06 -19.64 14.75
N VAL A 89 10.83 -20.04 16.00
CA VAL A 89 10.33 -19.12 17.04
C VAL A 89 11.30 -17.94 17.22
N ASP A 90 12.60 -18.19 17.13
CA ASP A 90 13.63 -17.16 17.27
C ASP A 90 13.59 -16.12 16.13
N GLU A 91 13.34 -16.55 14.89
CA GLU A 91 13.18 -15.66 13.74
C GLU A 91 11.93 -14.79 13.87
N VAL A 92 10.81 -15.41 14.27
CA VAL A 92 9.54 -14.70 14.49
C VAL A 92 9.69 -13.67 15.62
N GLU A 93 10.36 -14.04 16.72
CA GLU A 93 10.57 -13.13 17.85
C GLU A 93 11.47 -11.94 17.46
N ALA A 94 12.52 -12.18 16.67
CA ALA A 94 13.40 -11.11 16.18
C ALA A 94 12.67 -10.15 15.24
N GLU A 95 11.79 -10.66 14.37
CA GLU A 95 11.01 -9.85 13.43
C GLU A 95 9.93 -9.03 14.14
N MET A 96 9.24 -9.64 15.12
CA MET A 96 8.25 -8.96 15.95
C MET A 96 8.87 -7.81 16.78
N LYS A 97 10.06 -8.02 17.35
CA LYS A 97 10.82 -6.97 18.04
C LYS A 97 11.24 -5.84 17.09
N ARG A 98 11.61 -6.17 15.85
CA ARG A 98 12.07 -5.19 14.86
C ARG A 98 10.92 -4.33 14.33
N GLU A 99 9.78 -4.93 14.03
CA GLU A 99 8.66 -4.27 13.35
C GLU A 99 7.66 -3.64 14.31
N PHE A 100 7.44 -4.26 15.47
CA PHE A 100 6.40 -3.87 16.41
C PHE A 100 6.95 -3.47 17.79
N GLY A 101 8.24 -3.67 18.06
CA GLY A 101 8.87 -3.28 19.33
C GLY A 101 8.42 -4.09 20.55
N ILE A 102 7.83 -5.27 20.33
CA ILE A 102 7.34 -6.23 21.33
C ILE A 102 8.24 -7.44 21.44
#